data_AF-A0A945S997-F1
#
_entry.id   AF-A0A945S997-F1
#
_cell.length_a   1.000
_cell.length_b   1.000
_cell.length_c   1.000
_cell.angle_alpha   90.00
_cell.angle_beta   90.00
_cell.angle_gamma   90.00
#
_symmetry.space_group_name_H-M   'P 1'
#
loop_
_entity.id
_entity.type
_entity.pdbx_description
1 polymer ?
#
loop_
_entity_poly.entity_id
_entity_poly.type
_entity_poly.pdbx_seq_one_letter_code
_entity_poly.pdbx_strand_id
1 'polypeptide(L)' 'MATTLDDRQLADIQERVRECLKIADDYRHAIGDEDSILLMQNLRSIATALDIQLPERHIDLPGPASNEA' A
#
# COMPACT_ATOMS: atom_id res chain seq x y z
N MET A 1 26.63 -0.99 11.41
CA MET A 1 26.45 -2.40 10.97
C MET A 1 25.08 -2.48 10.33
N ALA A 2 25.01 -2.80 9.04
CA ALA A 2 23.71 -3.08 8.41
C ALA A 2 23.26 -4.46 8.90
N THR A 3 22.19 -4.51 9.67
CA THR A 3 21.53 -5.78 10.02
C THR A 3 20.81 -6.29 8.77
N THR A 4 21.37 -7.33 8.16
CA THR A 4 20.71 -8.08 7.09
C THR A 4 19.58 -8.91 7.69
N LEU A 5 18.37 -8.76 7.16
CA LEU A 5 17.24 -9.62 7.48
C LEU A 5 17.50 -11.02 6.92
N ASP A 6 17.18 -12.05 7.70
CA ASP A 6 17.13 -13.42 7.17
C ASP A 6 15.83 -13.66 6.37
N ASP A 7 15.79 -14.73 5.57
CA ASP A 7 14.67 -15.00 4.66
C ASP A 7 13.33 -15.19 5.40
N ARG A 8 13.36 -15.69 6.64
CA ARG A 8 12.16 -15.88 7.45
C ARG A 8 11.65 -14.54 7.96
N GLN A 9 12.55 -13.70 8.47
CA GLN A 9 12.23 -12.34 8.89
C GLN A 9 11.69 -11.52 7.71
N LEU A 10 12.28 -11.67 6.53
CA LEU A 10 11.80 -11.03 5.31
C LEU A 10 10.38 -11.52 4.99
N ALA A 11 10.13 -12.84 4.97
CA ALA A 11 8.81 -13.39 4.68
C ALA A 11 7.73 -12.90 5.67
N ASP A 12 8.03 -12.86 6.97
CA ASP A 12 7.12 -12.37 8.02
C ASP A 12 6.78 -10.88 7.80
N ILE A 13 7.79 -10.05 7.45
CA ILE A 13 7.56 -8.64 7.13
C ILE A 13 6.72 -8.50 5.86
N GLN A 14 7.00 -9.30 4.83
CA GLN A 14 6.24 -9.27 3.59
C GLN A 14 4.76 -9.64 3.81
N GLU A 15 4.49 -10.66 4.64
CA GLU A 15 3.13 -11.02 5.03
C GLU A 15 2.42 -9.87 5.76
N ARG A 16 3.09 -9.27 6.74
CA ARG A 16 2.50 -8.16 7.51
C ARG A 16 2.22 -6.92 6.65
N VAL A 17 3.10 -6.62 5.69
CA VAL A 17 2.87 -5.52 4.73
C VAL A 17 1.66 -5.80 3.84
N ARG A 18 1.46 -7.05 3.40
CA ARG A 18 0.25 -7.44 2.64
C ARG A 18 -1.01 -7.26 3.47
N GLU A 19 -1.01 -7.65 4.75
CA GLU A 19 -2.14 -7.43 5.66
C GLU A 19 -2.46 -5.94 5.81
N CYS A 20 -1.45 -5.11 6.05
CA CYS A 20 -1.62 -3.66 6.16
C CYS A 20 -2.22 -3.05 4.89
N LEU A 21 -1.77 -3.50 3.71
CA LEU A 21 -2.30 -3.03 2.43
C LEU A 21 -3.77 -3.38 2.25
N LYS A 22 -4.18 -4.58 2.67
CA LYS A 22 -5.58 -4.99 2.66
C LYS A 22 -6.42 -4.10 3.58
N ILE A 23 -5.95 -3.86 4.81
CA ILE A 23 -6.64 -3.00 5.78
C ILE A 23 -6.76 -1.56 5.26
N ALA A 24 -5.70 -1.02 4.67
CA ALA A 24 -5.72 0.33 4.10
C ALA A 24 -6.69 0.45 2.92
N ASP A 25 -6.77 -0.59 2.08
CA ASP A 25 -7.75 -0.65 1.00
C ASP A 25 -9.20 -0.74 1.52
N ASP A 26 -9.46 -1.58 2.52
CA ASP A 26 -10.77 -1.68 3.16
C ASP A 26 -11.16 -0.33 3.81
N TYR A 27 -10.21 0.34 4.47
CA TYR A 27 -10.41 1.66 5.08
C TYR A 27 -10.70 2.75 4.05
N ARG A 28 -9.98 2.75 2.92
CA ARG A 28 -10.26 3.64 1.78
C ARG A 28 -11.68 3.43 1.26
N HIS A 29 -12.11 2.18 1.06
CA HIS A 29 -13.46 1.90 0.57
C HIS A 29 -14.55 2.29 1.57
N ALA A 30 -14.26 2.20 2.87
CA ALA A 30 -15.22 2.53 3.92
C ALA A 30 -15.36 4.04 4.16
N ILE A 31 -14.26 4.81 4.08
CA ILE A 31 -14.21 6.19 4.58
C ILE A 31 -13.86 7.21 3.49
N GLY A 32 -13.13 6.80 2.44
CA GLY A 32 -12.84 7.67 1.29
C GLY A 32 -12.00 8.90 1.61
N ASP A 33 -11.14 8.83 2.63
CA ASP A 33 -10.39 9.96 3.18
C ASP A 33 -8.95 10.07 2.64
N GLU A 34 -8.40 11.28 2.61
CA GLU A 34 -7.06 11.62 2.11
C GLU A 34 -5.96 10.88 2.90
N ASP A 35 -6.15 10.70 4.20
CA ASP A 35 -5.26 9.93 5.07
C ASP A 35 -5.17 8.45 4.65
N SER A 36 -6.25 7.88 4.11
CA SER A 36 -6.26 6.50 3.60
C SER A 36 -5.41 6.35 2.33
N ILE A 37 -5.39 7.40 1.49
CA ILE A 37 -4.59 7.44 0.25
C ILE A 37 -3.11 7.52 0.61
N LEU A 38 -2.74 8.39 1.55
CA LEU A 38 -1.37 8.53 2.06
C LEU A 38 -0.86 7.22 2.69
N LEU A 39 -1.70 6.57 3.50
CA LEU A 39 -1.37 5.26 4.08
C LEU A 39 -1.11 4.20 3.00
N MET A 40 -1.97 4.11 1.98
CA MET A 40 -1.77 3.18 0.87
C MET A 40 -0.49 3.46 0.07
N GLN A 41 -0.14 4.72 -0.17
CA GLN A 41 1.10 5.10 -0.87
C GLN A 41 2.35 4.73 -0.07
N ASN A 42 2.33 4.96 1.24
CA ASN A 42 3.43 4.57 2.14
C ASN A 42 3.62 3.05 2.16
N LEU A 43 2.52 2.30 2.29
CA LEU A 43 2.57 0.84 2.29
C LEU A 43 3.04 0.24 0.96
N ARG A 44 2.69 0.86 -0.19
CA ARG A 44 3.22 0.46 -1.50
C ARG A 44 4.72 0.73 -1.62
N SER A 45 5.20 1.86 -1.12
CA SER A 45 6.64 2.17 -1.12
C SER A 45 7.43 1.14 -0.33
N ILE A 46 6.91 0.70 0.83
CA ILE A 46 7.49 -0.38 1.63
C ILE A 46 7.45 -1.70 0.87
N ALA A 47 6.33 -2.03 0.24
CA ALA A 47 6.18 -3.26 -0.53
C ALA A 47 7.18 -3.36 -1.70
N THR A 48 7.38 -2.25 -2.44
CA THR A 48 8.39 -2.16 -3.50
C THR A 48 9.80 -2.34 -2.96
N ALA A 49 10.13 -1.72 -1.82
CA ALA A 49 11.45 -1.87 -1.19
C ALA A 49 11.74 -3.30 -0.72
N LEU A 50 10.68 -4.09 -0.49
CA LEU A 50 10.74 -5.48 -0.05
C LEU A 50 10.46 -6.50 -1.17
N ASP A 51 10.42 -6.05 -2.42
CA ASP A 51 10.14 -6.88 -3.62
C ASP A 51 8.85 -7.72 -3.50
N ILE A 52 7.82 -7.14 -2.88
CA ILE A 52 6.53 -7.79 -2.73
C ILE A 52 5.72 -7.56 -4.00
N GLN A 53 5.41 -8.64 -4.72
CA GLN A 53 4.40 -8.60 -5.77
C GLN A 53 3.03 -8.29 -5.15
N LEU A 54 2.57 -7.06 -5.37
CA LEU A 54 1.21 -6.64 -5.02
C LEU A 54 0.27 -6.99 -6.18
N PRO A 55 -0.94 -7.48 -5.90
CA PRO A 55 -1.95 -7.62 -6.94
C PRO A 55 -2.22 -6.23 -7.54
N GLU A 56 -2.24 -6.14 -8.88
CA GLU A 56 -2.64 -4.94 -9.63
C GLU A 56 -4.09 -4.61 -9.31
N ARG A 57 -4.33 -3.90 -8.21
CA ARG A 57 -5.61 -3.24 -7.98
C ARG A 57 -5.56 -1.90 -8.70
N HIS A 58 -6.36 -1.83 -9.78
CA HIS A 58 -6.82 -0.62 -10.44
C HIS A 58 -7.03 0.48 -9.39
N ILE A 59 -6.10 1.40 -9.30
CA ILE A 59 -6.34 2.66 -8.64
C ILE A 59 -7.13 3.44 -9.69
N ASP A 60 -8.47 3.39 -9.61
CA ASP A 60 -9.27 4.52 -10.07
C ASP A 60 -8.89 5.69 -9.16
N LEU A 61 -7.80 6.37 -9.54
CA LEU A 61 -7.56 7.73 -9.13
C LEU A 61 -8.81 8.48 -9.59
N PRO A 62 -9.54 9.19 -8.71
CA PRO A 62 -10.50 10.16 -9.21
C PRO A 62 -9.73 11.06 -10.16
N GLY A 63 -10.03 10.93 -11.46
CA GLY A 63 -9.47 11.81 -12.47
C GLY A 63 -9.72 13.24 -12.00
N PRO A 64 -8.77 14.18 -12.23
CA PRO A 64 -8.94 15.56 -11.78
C PRO A 64 -10.33 15.99 -12.21
N ALA A 65 -11.16 16.39 -11.24
CA ALA A 65 -12.52 16.83 -11.47
C ALA A 65 -12.46 17.78 -12.66
N SER A 66 -12.98 17.32 -13.80
CA SER A 66 -13.04 18.15 -15.00
C SER A 66 -13.99 19.26 -14.62
N ASN A 67 -13.40 20.42 -14.34
CA ASN A 67 -14.08 21.66 -14.06
C ASN A 67 -14.79 22.05 -15.35
N GLU A 68 -15.99 21.52 -15.55
CA GLU A 68 -16.90 21.98 -16.60
C GLU A 68 -17.31 23.41 -16.24
N ALA A 69 -16.67 24.35 -16.92
CA ALA A 69 -16.98 25.77 -16.95
C ALA A 69 -18.20 26.04 -17.84
#